data_AF-A0A1W1C429-F1
#
_entry.id   AF-A0A1W1C429-F1
#
_cell.length_a   1.000
_cell.length_b   1.000
_cell.length_c   1.000
_cell.angle_alpha   90.00
_cell.angle_beta   90.00
_cell.angle_gamma   90.00
#
_symmetry.space_group_name_H-M   'P 1'
#
loop_
_entity.id
_entity.type
_entity.pdbx_description
1 polymer ?
#
loop_
_entity_poly.entity_id
_entity_poly.type
_entity_poly.pdbx_seq_one_letter_code
_entity_poly.pdbx_strand_id
1 'polypeptide(L)'
;MAIYNSDGKKLIDVEYDVTPQINDTIDGMLVLSVNAKDNEEYAVFLLEVNTRITCYIFDEIFILGKADSFDNLNEAIQAWKMNEI
;
A
#
# COMPACT_ATOMS: atom_id res chain seq x y z
N MET A 1 -6.01 -13.66 5.37
CA MET A 1 -6.47 -12.26 5.48
C MET A 1 -6.07 -11.76 6.84
N ALA A 2 -5.02 -10.96 6.87
CA ALA A 2 -4.57 -10.23 8.03
C ALA A 2 -5.22 -8.84 8.06
N ILE A 3 -5.27 -8.26 9.26
CA ILE A 3 -5.75 -6.90 9.48
C ILE A 3 -4.59 -6.15 10.14
N TYR A 4 -4.13 -5.11 9.47
CA TYR A 4 -3.05 -4.25 9.91
C TYR A 4 -3.60 -2.88 10.27
N ASN A 5 -2.96 -2.27 11.25
CA ASN A 5 -3.14 -0.86 11.59
C ASN A 5 -1.79 -0.16 11.41
N SER A 6 -1.82 1.11 11.06
CA SER A 6 -0.65 1.96 11.00
C SER A 6 -0.74 3.12 11.99
N ASP A 7 0.42 3.62 12.41
CA ASP A 7 0.52 4.90 13.14
C ASP A 7 0.72 6.10 12.19
N GLY A 8 0.53 5.88 10.89
CA GLY A 8 0.84 6.83 9.81
C GLY A 8 2.32 6.87 9.39
N LYS A 9 3.20 6.12 10.06
CA LYS A 9 4.62 5.97 9.70
C LYS A 9 5.02 4.51 9.47
N LYS A 10 4.34 3.56 10.10
CA LYS A 10 4.60 2.12 9.96
C LYS A 10 3.38 1.31 10.38
N LEU A 11 3.38 0.03 10.04
CA LEU A 11 2.48 -0.94 10.64
C LEU A 11 2.84 -1.15 12.12
N ILE A 12 1.82 -1.27 12.97
CA ILE A 12 1.97 -1.51 14.41
C ILE A 12 1.61 -2.94 14.79
N ASP A 13 2.25 -3.47 15.83
CA ASP A 13 2.05 -4.84 16.34
C ASP A 13 2.28 -5.94 15.28
N VAL A 14 3.24 -5.69 14.37
CA VAL A 14 3.60 -6.55 13.25
C VAL A 14 5.12 -6.81 13.27
N GLU A 15 5.55 -8.00 12.86
CA GLU A 15 6.97 -8.34 12.75
C GLU A 15 7.64 -7.56 11.60
N TYR A 16 8.94 -7.29 11.75
CA TYR A 16 9.70 -6.40 10.87
C TYR A 16 9.65 -6.80 9.39
N ASP A 17 9.66 -8.10 9.07
CA ASP A 17 9.68 -8.61 7.67
C ASP A 17 8.30 -8.95 7.11
N VAL A 18 7.21 -8.57 7.78
CA VAL A 18 5.85 -8.87 7.31
C VAL A 18 5.44 -7.88 6.24
N THR A 19 5.04 -8.40 5.09
CA THR A 19 4.56 -7.61 3.96
C THR A 19 3.07 -7.86 3.74
N PRO A 20 2.23 -6.80 3.66
CA PRO A 20 0.82 -6.93 3.31
C PRO A 20 0.62 -7.66 1.99
N GLN A 21 -0.40 -8.52 1.93
CA GLN A 21 -0.73 -9.31 0.74
C GLN A 21 -2.10 -8.92 0.18
N ILE A 22 -2.36 -9.32 -1.07
CA ILE A 22 -3.69 -9.13 -1.69
C ILE A 22 -4.78 -9.74 -0.80
N ASN A 23 -5.88 -9.00 -0.65
CA ASN A 23 -7.01 -9.26 0.25
C ASN A 23 -6.77 -9.00 1.74
N ASP A 24 -5.58 -8.58 2.18
CA ASP A 24 -5.41 -8.07 3.54
C ASP A 24 -6.07 -6.69 3.69
N THR A 25 -6.17 -6.20 4.93
CA THR A 25 -6.71 -4.86 5.21
C THR A 25 -5.67 -4.02 5.96
N ILE A 26 -5.45 -2.77 5.55
CA ILE A 26 -4.62 -1.79 6.26
C ILE A 26 -5.47 -0.57 6.58
N ASP A 27 -5.60 -0.20 7.86
CA ASP A 27 -6.38 0.96 8.31
C ASP A 27 -7.84 0.94 7.80
N GLY A 28 -8.42 -0.26 7.67
CA GLY A 28 -9.77 -0.46 7.12
C GLY A 28 -9.88 -0.41 5.59
N MET A 29 -8.77 -0.27 4.87
CA MET A 29 -8.71 -0.28 3.40
C MET A 29 -8.24 -1.64 2.87
N LEU A 30 -8.89 -2.14 1.82
CA LEU A 30 -8.61 -3.46 1.24
C LEU A 30 -7.39 -3.41 0.32
N VAL A 31 -6.43 -4.31 0.50
CA VAL A 31 -5.29 -4.46 -0.41
C VAL A 31 -5.75 -5.11 -1.71
N LEU A 32 -5.70 -4.35 -2.81
CA LEU A 32 -6.06 -4.82 -4.15
C LEU A 32 -4.87 -5.39 -4.91
N SER A 33 -3.68 -4.82 -4.71
CA SER A 33 -2.46 -5.21 -5.43
C SER A 33 -1.23 -4.81 -4.62
N VAL A 34 -0.15 -5.56 -4.83
CA VAL A 34 1.18 -5.28 -4.27
C VAL A 34 2.19 -5.33 -5.41
N ASN A 35 3.12 -4.38 -5.46
CA ASN A 35 4.11 -4.27 -6.53
C ASN A 35 5.48 -3.86 -5.98
N ALA A 36 6.45 -4.76 -6.02
CA ALA A 36 7.82 -4.49 -5.58
C ALA A 36 8.68 -3.89 -6.71
N LYS A 37 9.59 -2.97 -6.36
CA LYS A 37 10.73 -2.56 -7.19
C LYS A 37 11.98 -3.32 -6.75
N ASP A 38 13.03 -3.26 -7.56
CA ASP A 38 14.33 -3.91 -7.27
C ASP A 38 15.05 -3.34 -6.02
N ASN A 39 14.52 -2.26 -5.44
CA ASN A 39 15.14 -1.45 -4.39
C ASN A 39 14.64 -1.84 -2.98
N GLU A 40 14.04 -3.01 -2.80
CA GLU A 40 13.38 -3.48 -1.56
C GLU A 40 12.09 -2.71 -1.19
N GLU A 41 11.85 -1.54 -1.80
CA GLU A 41 10.57 -0.83 -1.71
C GLU A 41 9.44 -1.52 -2.48
N TYR A 42 8.24 -1.46 -1.93
CA TYR A 42 7.04 -1.99 -2.58
C TYR A 42 5.81 -1.09 -2.39
N ALA A 43 5.03 -0.97 -3.46
CA ALA A 43 3.77 -0.26 -3.48
C ALA A 43 2.61 -1.19 -3.09
N VAL A 44 1.75 -0.74 -2.20
CA VAL A 44 0.52 -1.40 -1.78
C VAL A 44 -0.66 -0.52 -2.19
N PHE A 45 -1.51 -1.07 -3.06
CA PHE A 45 -2.69 -0.37 -3.59
C PHE A 45 -3.92 -0.74 -2.77
N LEU A 46 -4.52 0.26 -2.15
CA LEU A 46 -5.54 0.14 -1.11
C LEU A 46 -6.86 0.74 -1.60
N LEU A 47 -7.95 -0.03 -1.49
CA LEU A 47 -9.30 0.45 -1.77
C LEU A 47 -9.87 1.15 -0.53
N GLU A 48 -10.16 2.44 -0.68
CA GLU A 48 -10.85 3.24 0.32
C GLU A 48 -12.36 2.95 0.35
N VAL A 49 -13.00 3.28 1.47
CA VAL A 49 -14.46 3.17 1.64
C VAL A 49 -15.23 4.01 0.62
N ASN A 50 -14.64 5.10 0.14
CA ASN A 50 -15.20 5.98 -0.90
C ASN A 50 -14.95 5.48 -2.33
N THR A 51 -14.46 4.25 -2.51
CA THR A 51 -14.10 3.59 -3.78
C THR A 51 -12.89 4.14 -4.52
N ARG A 52 -12.16 5.10 -3.95
CA ARG A 52 -10.87 5.55 -4.51
C ARG A 52 -9.74 4.60 -4.10
N ILE A 53 -8.61 4.71 -4.79
CA ILE A 53 -7.45 3.86 -4.54
C ILE A 53 -6.29 4.70 -4.05
N THR A 54 -5.84 4.47 -2.83
CA THR A 54 -4.62 5.06 -2.28
C THR A 54 -3.44 4.12 -2.54
N CYS A 55 -2.24 4.67 -2.73
CA CYS A 55 -1.01 3.87 -2.79
C CYS A 55 -0.12 4.21 -1.59
N TYR A 56 0.24 3.18 -0.82
CA TYR A 56 1.29 3.28 0.21
C TYR A 56 2.59 2.70 -0.34
N ILE A 57 3.69 3.41 -0.14
CA ILE A 57 5.03 2.93 -0.45
C ILE A 57 5.64 2.44 0.85
N PHE A 58 6.02 1.17 0.88
CA PHE A 58 6.63 0.53 2.03
C PHE A 58 8.08 0.17 1.77
N ASP A 59 8.87 0.26 2.84
CA ASP A 59 10.09 -0.50 3.05
C ASP A 59 9.86 -1.33 4.31
N GLU A 60 9.81 -2.66 4.15
CA GLU A 60 9.39 -3.58 5.21
C GLU A 60 8.01 -3.18 5.81
N ILE A 61 7.94 -2.87 7.10
CA ILE A 61 6.73 -2.36 7.76
C ILE A 61 6.60 -0.84 7.77
N PHE A 62 7.61 -0.10 7.29
CA PHE A 62 7.62 1.36 7.32
C PHE A 62 6.98 1.96 6.09
N ILE A 63 6.12 2.96 6.30
CA ILE A 63 5.49 3.75 5.25
C ILE A 63 6.46 4.88 4.87
N LEU A 64 7.10 4.76 3.72
CA LEU A 64 7.99 5.79 3.17
C LEU A 64 7.22 6.91 2.49
N GLY A 65 6.05 6.59 1.94
CA GLY A 65 5.25 7.54 1.19
C GLY A 65 3.79 7.12 1.04
N LYS A 66 2.95 8.12 0.77
CA LYS A 66 1.55 7.96 0.44
C LYS A 66 1.25 8.84 -0.77
N ALA A 67 0.74 8.24 -1.84
CA ALA A 67 0.17 8.98 -2.96
C ALA A 67 -1.33 9.23 -2.75
N ASP A 68 -1.79 10.34 -3.32
CA ASP A 68 -3.21 10.71 -3.35
C ASP A 68 -4.05 9.65 -4.06
N SER A 69 -5.35 9.69 -3.78
CA SER A 69 -6.29 8.68 -4.20
C SER A 69 -6.59 8.74 -5.71
N PHE A 70 -6.45 7.62 -6.43
CA PHE A 70 -6.77 7.42 -7.85
C PHE A 70 -8.23 6.96 -8.05
N ASP A 71 -8.78 7.14 -9.25
CA ASP A 71 -10.15 6.70 -9.56
C ASP A 71 -10.22 5.21 -9.91
N ASN A 72 -9.14 4.60 -10.41
CA ASN A 72 -9.08 3.15 -10.65
C ASN A 72 -7.67 2.54 -10.50
N LEU A 73 -7.63 1.21 -10.39
CA LEU A 73 -6.40 0.48 -10.00
C LEU A 73 -5.34 0.54 -11.09
N ASN A 74 -5.77 0.53 -12.36
CA ASN A 74 -4.85 0.57 -13.47
C ASN A 74 -4.10 1.91 -13.50
N GLU A 75 -4.80 3.03 -13.31
CA GLU A 75 -4.17 4.35 -13.21
C GLU A 75 -3.12 4.41 -12.10
N ALA A 76 -3.46 3.95 -10.90
CA ALA A 76 -2.53 3.93 -9.78
C ALA A 76 -1.27 3.09 -10.09
N ILE A 77 -1.44 1.91 -10.70
CA ILE A 77 -0.34 1.03 -11.09
C ILE A 77 0.53 1.67 -12.19
N GLN A 78 -0.07 2.36 -13.16
CA GLN A 78 0.70 3.06 -14.20
C GLN A 78 1.51 4.21 -13.61
N ALA A 79 0.93 5.02 -12.72
CA ALA A 79 1.62 6.12 -12.05
C ALA A 79 2.84 5.61 -11.26
N TRP A 80 2.69 4.50 -10.52
CA TRP A 80 3.81 3.84 -9.85
C TRP A 80 4.93 3.40 -10.82
N LYS A 81 4.55 2.80 -11.95
CA LYS A 81 5.50 2.34 -12.98
C LYS A 81 6.22 3.49 -13.69
N MET A 82 5.55 4.64 -13.81
CA MET A 82 6.10 5.85 -14.42
C MET A 82 6.93 6.70 -13.44
N ASN A 83 7.07 6.29 -12.18
CA ASN A 83 7.71 7.05 -11.09
C ASN A 83 7.04 8.43 -10.86
N GLU A 84 5.72 8.49 -11.03
CA GLU A 84 4.90 9.65 -10.67
C GLU A 84 4.42 9.60 -9.20
N ILE A 85 4.71 8.49 -8.54
CA ILE A 85 4.53 8.20 -7.11
C ILE A 85 5.89 7.83 -6.54
#